data_AF-A0A8S0S7U0-F1
#
_entry.id   AF-A0A8S0S7U0-F1
#
_cell.length_a   1.000
_cell.length_b   1.000
_cell.length_c   1.000
_cell.angle_alpha   90.00
_cell.angle_beta   90.00
_cell.angle_gamma   90.00
#
_symmetry.space_group_name_H-M   'P 1'
#
loop_
_entity.id
_entity.type
_entity.pdbx_description
1 polymer ?
#
loop_
_entity_poly.entity_id
_entity_poly.type
_entity_poly.pdbx_seq_one_letter_code
_entity_poly.pdbx_strand_id
1 'polypeptide(L)'
;MDCPENLESELKELRDTFNSGITKQESWRRSQLKALLSLLEEKEDDIAKALEQDLGKHPVESFRDEVGPLIKSVNYALKGLKRWMSSKKVISLSIDFNLACLFKVDRRFHKEYNAISTVVVTLVG
;
A
#
# COMPACT_ATOMS: atom_id res chain seq x y z
N MET A 1 -16.85 4.60 -22.29
CA MET A 1 -17.47 3.58 -21.41
C MET A 1 -17.18 2.25 -22.07
N ASP A 2 -15.95 1.78 -21.91
CA ASP A 2 -15.56 0.46 -22.38
C ASP A 2 -16.23 -0.57 -21.46
N CYS A 3 -17.13 -1.37 -22.03
CA CYS A 3 -17.72 -2.51 -21.35
C CYS A 3 -16.66 -3.64 -21.36
N PRO A 4 -16.33 -4.29 -20.24
CA PRO A 4 -15.25 -5.25 -20.22
C PRO A 4 -15.70 -6.53 -20.92
N GLU A 5 -15.32 -6.70 -22.19
CA GLU A 5 -15.63 -7.90 -22.98
C GLU A 5 -14.99 -9.18 -22.41
N ASN A 6 -14.17 -9.11 -21.34
CA ASN A 6 -13.39 -10.27 -20.88
C ASN A 6 -13.17 -10.42 -19.36
N LEU A 7 -14.06 -9.85 -18.53
CA LEU A 7 -13.93 -9.88 -17.06
C LEU A 7 -13.75 -11.31 -16.49
N GLU A 8 -14.48 -12.29 -17.02
CA GLU A 8 -14.44 -13.68 -16.55
C GLU A 8 -13.06 -14.33 -16.74
N SER A 9 -12.36 -14.02 -17.84
CA SER A 9 -11.03 -14.60 -18.06
C SER A 9 -9.98 -13.96 -17.16
N GLU A 10 -10.02 -12.64 -16.99
CA GLU A 10 -9.11 -11.90 -16.10
C GLU A 10 -9.24 -12.41 -14.65
N LEU A 11 -10.48 -12.59 -14.18
CA LEU A 11 -10.74 -13.16 -12.86
C LEU A 11 -10.20 -14.59 -12.73
N LYS A 12 -10.32 -15.40 -13.78
CA LYS A 12 -9.76 -16.75 -13.80
C LYS A 12 -8.24 -16.72 -13.68
N GLU A 13 -7.55 -15.86 -14.42
CA GLU A 13 -6.08 -15.73 -14.36
C GLU A 13 -5.58 -15.27 -12.99
N LEU A 14 -6.26 -14.31 -12.37
CA LEU A 14 -5.96 -13.85 -11.01
C LEU A 14 -6.11 -14.99 -9.99
N ARG A 15 -7.19 -15.78 -10.10
CA ARG A 15 -7.44 -16.94 -9.24
C ARG A 15 -6.37 -18.02 -9.45
N ASP A 16 -6.03 -18.32 -10.69
CA ASP A 16 -5.02 -19.32 -11.03
C ASP A 16 -3.64 -18.91 -10.48
N THR A 17 -3.27 -17.64 -10.62
CA THR A 17 -2.03 -17.07 -10.06
C THR A 17 -2.01 -17.18 -8.53
N PHE A 18 -3.12 -16.85 -7.86
CA PHE A 18 -3.23 -16.99 -6.41
C PHE A 18 -3.14 -18.46 -5.96
N ASN A 19 -3.87 -19.35 -6.65
CA ASN A 19 -3.92 -20.77 -6.35
C ASN A 19 -2.59 -21.48 -6.59
N SER A 20 -1.76 -20.99 -7.52
CA SER A 20 -0.38 -21.47 -7.70
C SER A 20 0.50 -21.32 -6.46
N GLY A 21 0.10 -20.44 -5.52
CA GLY A 21 0.84 -20.18 -4.29
C GLY A 21 2.05 -19.25 -4.47
N ILE A 22 2.34 -18.76 -5.69
CA ILE A 22 3.46 -17.84 -5.93
C ILE A 22 3.35 -16.56 -5.10
N THR A 23 2.13 -16.09 -4.86
CA THR A 23 1.82 -14.89 -4.06
C THR A 23 2.15 -15.04 -2.57
N LYS A 24 2.43 -16.26 -2.08
CA LYS A 24 2.86 -16.54 -0.71
C LYS A 24 4.35 -16.28 -0.49
N GLN A 25 5.15 -16.26 -1.56
CA GLN A 25 6.59 -16.09 -1.46
C GLN A 25 6.96 -14.64 -1.12
N GLU A 26 7.92 -14.43 -0.20
CA GLU A 26 8.38 -13.07 0.17
C GLU A 26 8.98 -12.35 -1.03
N SER A 27 9.78 -13.05 -1.84
CA SER A 27 10.42 -12.51 -3.06
C SER A 27 9.40 -11.93 -4.03
N TRP A 28 8.29 -12.65 -4.25
CA TRP A 28 7.20 -12.21 -5.13
C TRP A 28 6.54 -10.95 -4.57
N ARG A 29 6.16 -10.92 -3.28
CA ARG A 29 5.54 -9.72 -2.68
C ARG A 29 6.49 -8.53 -2.70
N ARG A 30 7.78 -8.76 -2.46
CA ARG A 30 8.81 -7.71 -2.52
C ARG A 30 8.97 -7.17 -3.93
N SER A 31 8.92 -8.01 -4.97
CA SER A 31 8.99 -7.54 -6.36
C SER A 31 7.77 -6.71 -6.72
N GLN A 32 6.56 -7.10 -6.30
CA GLN A 32 5.34 -6.31 -6.54
C GLN A 32 5.39 -4.93 -5.86
N LEU A 33 5.85 -4.86 -4.60
CA LEU A 33 6.01 -3.58 -3.90
C LEU A 33 7.05 -2.67 -4.57
N LYS A 34 8.14 -3.24 -5.11
CA LYS A 34 9.11 -2.47 -5.89
C LYS A 34 8.54 -1.99 -7.22
N ALA A 35 7.78 -2.83 -7.91
CA ALA A 35 7.09 -2.44 -9.14
C ALA A 35 6.08 -1.32 -8.90
N LEU A 36 5.36 -1.34 -7.76
CA LEU A 36 4.48 -0.25 -7.37
C LEU A 36 5.25 1.05 -7.10
N LEU A 37 6.44 0.97 -6.48
CA LEU A 37 7.29 2.14 -6.27
C LEU A 37 7.74 2.73 -7.62
N SER A 38 8.23 1.88 -8.54
CA SER A 38 8.61 2.31 -9.89
C SER A 38 7.44 2.90 -10.66
N LEU A 39 6.24 2.32 -10.56
CA LEU A 39 5.03 2.88 -11.17
C LEU A 39 4.75 4.30 -10.66
N LEU A 40 4.81 4.51 -9.34
CA LEU A 40 4.55 5.83 -8.74
C LEU A 40 5.58 6.88 -9.17
N GLU A 41 6.86 6.49 -9.28
CA GLU A 41 7.93 7.37 -9.73
C GLU A 41 7.85 7.67 -11.24
N GLU A 42 7.60 6.66 -12.07
CA GLU A 42 7.54 6.78 -13.53
C GLU A 42 6.26 7.50 -14.01
N LYS A 43 5.17 7.41 -13.23
CA LYS A 43 3.85 7.93 -13.58
C LYS A 43 3.41 9.13 -12.75
N GLU A 44 4.30 9.75 -11.99
CA GLU A 44 3.97 10.90 -11.13
C GLU A 44 3.25 12.02 -11.90
N ASP A 45 3.80 12.43 -13.05
CA ASP A 45 3.23 13.49 -13.89
C ASP A 45 1.87 13.10 -14.50
N ASP A 46 1.74 11.83 -14.91
CA ASP A 46 0.49 11.31 -15.49
C ASP A 46 -0.62 11.27 -14.42
N ILE A 47 -0.27 10.88 -13.19
CA ILE A 47 -1.16 10.89 -12.02
C ILE A 47 -1.57 12.33 -11.67
N ALA A 48 -0.60 13.26 -11.62
CA ALA A 48 -0.88 14.66 -11.31
C ALA A 48 -1.83 15.30 -12.33
N LYS A 49 -1.62 15.04 -13.63
CA LYS A 49 -2.51 15.51 -14.71
C LYS A 49 -3.90 14.91 -14.62
N ALA A 50 -4.03 13.62 -14.32
CA ALA A 50 -5.34 13.00 -14.14
C ALA A 50 -6.09 13.63 -12.96
N LEU A 51 -5.41 13.86 -11.83
CA LEU A 51 -5.99 14.52 -10.65
C LEU A 51 -6.34 15.99 -10.90
N GLU A 52 -5.58 16.70 -11.72
CA GLU A 52 -5.92 18.06 -12.16
C GLU A 52 -7.19 18.04 -13.03
N GLN A 53 -7.30 17.11 -13.97
CA GLN A 53 -8.46 16.99 -14.86
C GLN A 53 -9.73 16.59 -14.12
N ASP A 54 -9.64 15.62 -13.21
CA ASP A 54 -10.79 15.08 -12.50
C ASP A 54 -11.21 15.96 -11.31
N LEU A 55 -10.24 16.52 -10.58
CA LEU A 55 -10.46 17.18 -9.29
C LEU A 55 -9.94 18.63 -9.22
N GLY A 56 -9.24 19.12 -10.24
CA GLY A 56 -8.63 20.45 -10.23
C GLY A 56 -7.44 20.59 -9.27
N LYS A 57 -6.87 19.48 -8.78
CA LYS A 57 -5.74 19.52 -7.84
C LYS A 57 -4.47 20.02 -8.53
N HIS A 58 -3.77 20.95 -7.89
CA HIS A 58 -2.46 21.39 -8.35
C HIS A 58 -1.42 20.25 -8.20
N PRO A 59 -0.43 20.09 -9.11
CA PRO A 59 0.53 18.98 -9.07
C PRO A 59 1.22 18.78 -7.71
N VAL A 60 1.58 19.87 -7.03
CA VAL A 60 2.19 19.81 -5.68
C VAL A 60 1.25 19.21 -4.64
N GLU A 61 -0.04 19.53 -4.70
CA GLU A 61 -1.05 18.97 -3.80
C GLU A 61 -1.29 17.49 -4.12
N SER A 62 -1.39 17.15 -5.40
CA SER A 62 -1.48 15.77 -5.87
C SER A 62 -0.32 14.91 -5.36
N PHE A 63 0.91 15.40 -5.43
CA PHE A 63 2.06 14.69 -4.87
C PHE A 63 1.97 14.57 -3.34
N ARG A 64 1.68 15.68 -2.65
CA ARG A 64 1.66 15.73 -1.19
C ARG A 64 0.62 14.79 -0.58
N ASP A 65 -0.56 14.73 -1.18
CA ASP A 65 -1.72 14.06 -0.59
C ASP A 65 -1.89 12.63 -1.12
N GLU A 66 -1.46 12.33 -2.34
CA GLU A 66 -1.67 11.02 -2.97
C GLU A 66 -0.35 10.25 -3.16
N VAL A 67 0.60 10.78 -3.94
CA VAL A 67 1.80 10.03 -4.38
C VAL A 67 2.81 9.83 -3.25
N GLY A 68 3.19 10.91 -2.55
CA GLY A 68 4.18 10.90 -1.48
C GLY A 68 3.82 9.96 -0.32
N PRO A 69 2.58 9.99 0.22
CA PRO A 69 2.14 9.04 1.24
C PRO A 69 2.19 7.57 0.79
N LEU A 70 1.90 7.29 -0.48
CA LEU A 70 2.01 5.94 -1.05
C LEU A 70 3.47 5.48 -1.13
N ILE A 71 4.38 6.30 -1.66
CA ILE A 71 5.83 6.02 -1.68
C ILE A 71 6.33 5.68 -0.28
N LYS A 72 5.94 6.50 0.71
CA LYS A 72 6.30 6.28 2.11
C LYS A 72 5.74 4.97 2.67
N SER A 73 4.48 4.66 2.38
CA SER A 73 3.80 3.44 2.82
C SER A 73 4.42 2.18 2.21
N VAL A 74 4.75 2.21 0.92
CA VAL A 74 5.43 1.12 0.23
C VAL A 74 6.83 0.89 0.81
N ASN A 75 7.60 1.95 1.05
CA ASN A 75 8.91 1.85 1.69
C ASN A 75 8.83 1.30 3.11
N TYR A 76 7.83 1.70 3.89
CA TYR A 76 7.56 1.14 5.20
C TYR A 76 7.23 -0.36 5.12
N ALA A 77 6.40 -0.74 4.14
CA ALA A 77 6.05 -2.13 3.89
C ALA A 77 7.27 -2.97 3.51
N LEU A 78 8.13 -2.49 2.62
CA LEU A 78 9.37 -3.17 2.21
C LEU A 78 10.33 -3.41 3.39
N LYS A 79 10.40 -2.48 4.34
CA LYS A 79 11.19 -2.61 5.58
C LYS A 79 10.59 -3.63 6.54
N GLY A 80 9.25 -3.69 6.63
CA GLY A 80 8.51 -4.57 7.54
C GLY A 80 8.21 -5.98 7.02
N LEU A 81 8.26 -6.19 5.70
CA LEU A 81 7.65 -7.33 5.00
C LEU A 81 8.02 -8.69 5.60
N LYS A 82 9.32 -8.98 5.73
CA LYS A 82 9.82 -10.26 6.26
C LYS A 82 9.29 -10.55 7.67
N ARG A 83 9.29 -9.54 8.54
CA ARG A 83 8.80 -9.65 9.92
C ARG A 83 7.28 -9.87 9.98
N TRP A 84 6.53 -9.23 9.09
CA TRP A 84 5.08 -9.40 9.04
C TRP A 84 4.67 -10.76 8.46
N MET A 85 5.48 -11.31 7.56
CA MET A 85 5.26 -12.64 6.98
C MET A 85 5.72 -13.78 7.90
N SER A 86 6.60 -13.53 8.87
CA SER A 86 7.07 -14.58 9.78
C SER A 86 5.95 -15.11 10.67
N SER A 87 5.85 -16.44 10.78
CA SER A 87 4.94 -17.11 11.70
C SER A 87 5.21 -16.68 13.14
N LYS A 88 4.17 -16.29 13.86
CA LYS A 88 4.27 -16.02 15.31
C LYS A 88 3.95 -17.30 16.06
N LYS A 89 4.91 -17.79 16.85
CA LYS A 89 4.67 -18.89 17.78
C LYS A 89 3.71 -18.40 18.86
N VAL A 90 2.49 -18.93 18.87
CA VAL A 90 1.55 -18.72 19.97
C VAL A 90 1.86 -19.76 21.03
N ILE A 91 2.08 -19.33 22.27
CA ILE A 91 2.21 -20.25 23.40
C ILE A 91 0.79 -20.74 23.71
N SER A 92 0.52 -22.02 23.45
CA SER A 92 -0.75 -22.64 23.82
C SER A 92 -0.76 -22.92 25.32
N LEU A 93 -1.03 -21.90 26.12
CA LEU A 93 -1.40 -22.07 27.51
C LEU A 93 -2.80 -21.52 27.69
N SER A 94 -3.75 -22.46 27.73
CA SER A 94 -5.15 -22.29 28.10
C SER A 94 -5.98 -21.29 27.28
N ILE A 95 -7.26 -21.60 27.20
CA ILE A 95 -8.27 -20.88 26.43
C ILE A 95 -8.56 -19.56 27.15
N ASP A 96 -7.83 -18.51 26.80
CA ASP A 96 -8.26 -17.13 26.99
C ASP A 96 -8.10 -16.41 25.65
N PHE A 97 -9.18 -16.39 24.87
CA PHE A 97 -9.30 -15.70 23.59
C PHE A 97 -9.22 -14.19 23.81
N ASN A 98 -8.02 -13.69 24.10
CA ASN A 98 -7.78 -12.26 24.16
C ASN A 98 -7.71 -11.72 22.72
N LEU A 99 -8.77 -11.03 22.30
CA LEU A 99 -8.99 -10.39 20.99
C LEU A 99 -7.84 -9.47 20.53
N ALA A 100 -6.87 -9.17 21.40
CA ALA A 100 -5.69 -8.38 21.09
C ALA A 100 -4.79 -8.96 19.98
N CYS A 101 -4.92 -10.26 19.63
CA CYS A 101 -4.09 -10.88 18.60
C CYS A 101 -4.59 -10.63 17.16
N LEU A 102 -5.87 -10.30 16.96
CA LEU A 102 -6.45 -10.21 15.62
C LEU A 102 -6.11 -8.91 14.86
N PHE A 103 -5.70 -7.85 15.56
CA PHE A 103 -5.40 -6.55 14.94
C PHE A 103 -4.15 -5.88 15.52
N LYS A 104 -2.97 -6.52 15.40
CA LYS A 104 -1.72 -5.74 15.42
C LYS A 104 -1.55 -5.00 14.09
N VAL A 105 -2.44 -4.05 13.81
CA VAL A 105 -2.13 -2.91 12.95
C VAL A 105 -0.96 -2.19 13.63
N ASP A 106 0.16 -2.05 12.92
CA ASP A 106 1.38 -1.46 13.47
C ASP A 106 1.11 0.01 13.84
N ARG A 107 0.92 0.29 15.13
CA ARG A 107 0.63 1.63 15.70
C ARG A 107 1.67 2.71 15.36
N ARG A 108 2.77 2.37 14.68
CA ARG A 108 3.79 3.31 14.19
C ARG A 108 3.34 4.16 12.98
N PHE A 109 2.38 3.70 12.18
CA PHE A 109 1.91 4.45 11.01
C PHE A 109 1.32 5.83 11.38
N HIS A 110 0.66 5.92 12.53
CA HIS A 110 -0.06 7.13 12.97
C HIS A 110 0.84 8.27 13.47
N LYS A 111 2.09 7.99 13.91
CA LYS A 111 2.93 9.04 14.53
C LYS A 111 3.60 9.97 13.52
N GLU A 112 3.87 9.51 12.29
CA GLU A 112 4.60 10.31 11.30
C GLU A 112 3.68 11.12 10.37
N TYR A 113 2.39 10.75 10.24
CA TYR A 113 1.42 11.48 9.42
C TYR A 113 1.18 12.91 9.95
N ASN A 114 1.19 13.09 11.28
CA ASN A 114 1.06 14.40 11.92
C ASN A 114 2.28 15.32 11.71
N ALA A 115 3.47 14.77 11.42
CA ALA A 115 4.66 15.58 11.15
C ALA A 115 4.59 16.23 9.75
N ILE A 116 4.03 15.51 8.77
CA ILE A 116 3.86 16.02 7.40
C ILE A 116 2.76 17.09 7.38
N SER A 117 1.65 16.88 8.09
CA SER A 117 0.57 17.88 8.20
C SER A 117 1.03 19.18 8.88
N THR A 118 1.92 19.12 9.88
CA THR A 118 2.39 20.30 10.62
C THR A 118 3.33 21.20 9.81
N VAL A 119 4.12 20.61 8.89
CA VAL A 119 5.02 21.37 7.99
C VAL A 119 4.24 22.12 6.90
N VAL A 120 3.04 21.65 6.55
CA VAL A 120 2.18 22.26 5.52
C VAL A 120 1.46 23.51 6.04
N VAL A 121 0.98 23.48 7.28
CA VAL A 121 0.37 24.67 7.93
C VAL A 121 1.38 25.81 8.10
N THR A 122 2.67 25.50 8.14
CA THR A 122 3.74 26.49 8.31
C THR A 122 4.40 26.96 7.00
N LEU A 123 4.19 26.27 5.87
CA LEU A 123 4.77 26.65 4.56
C LEU A 123 3.76 27.24 3.56
N VAL A 124 2.45 27.09 3.82
CA VAL A 124 1.37 27.71 3.03
C VAL A 124 0.69 28.85 3.81
N GLY A 125 1.34 29.34 4.87
CA GLY A 125 0.93 30.49 5.68
C GLY A 125 1.81 31.70 5.45
#